data_AF-A0A937AJ79-F1
#
_entry.id   AF-A0A937AJ79-F1
#
_cell.length_a   1.000
_cell.length_b   1.000
_cell.length_c   1.000
_cell.angle_alpha   90.00
_cell.angle_beta   90.00
_cell.angle_gamma   90.00
#
_symmetry.space_group_name_H-M   'P 1'
#
loop_
_entity.id
_entity.type
_entity.pdbx_description
1 polymer ?
#
loop_
_entity_poly.entity_id
_entity_poly.type
_entity_poly.pdbx_seq_one_letter_code
_entity_poly.pdbx_strand_id
1 'polypeptide(L)'
;MRLRKKKDLSIREIDRIVEMGWEDRTPFDAIETQFGIPEKEVIKIMRSEMKPSSFRMWRKRVQGRKTKHTKLRKDEVKTFKSSRQKQISHNKYK
;
A
#
# COMPACT_ATOMS: atom_id res chain seq x y z
N MET A 1 10.89 -4.69 -16.68
CA MET A 1 10.63 -5.62 -15.57
C MET A 1 9.44 -6.50 -15.96
N ARG A 2 9.54 -7.83 -15.86
CA ARG A 2 8.46 -8.74 -16.28
C ARG A 2 7.41 -8.81 -15.16
N LEU A 3 6.20 -8.30 -15.41
CA LEU A 3 5.12 -8.33 -14.44
C LEU A 3 4.64 -9.78 -14.25
N ARG A 4 4.55 -10.23 -13.00
CA ARG A 4 4.07 -11.56 -12.62
C ARG A 4 2.57 -11.51 -12.31
N LYS A 5 1.88 -12.64 -12.43
CA LYS A 5 0.47 -12.80 -12.01
C LYS A 5 0.38 -13.80 -10.86
N LYS A 6 -0.77 -13.85 -10.18
CA LYS A 6 -1.02 -14.82 -9.09
C LYS A 6 -0.65 -16.26 -9.43
N LYS A 7 -0.89 -16.69 -10.68
CA LYS A 7 -0.58 -18.04 -11.17
C LYS A 7 0.91 -18.38 -11.16
N ASP A 8 1.77 -17.37 -11.16
CA ASP A 8 3.22 -17.51 -11.22
C ASP A 8 3.87 -17.45 -9.82
N LEU A 9 3.05 -17.37 -8.75
CA LEU A 9 3.49 -17.26 -7.38
C LEU A 9 3.31 -18.58 -6.64
N SER A 10 4.29 -18.92 -5.81
CA SER A 10 4.16 -19.97 -4.81
C SER A 10 3.17 -19.56 -3.71
N ILE A 11 2.65 -20.56 -3.00
CA ILE A 11 1.75 -20.34 -1.85
C ILE A 11 2.41 -19.41 -0.81
N ARG A 12 3.71 -19.61 -0.54
CA ARG A 12 4.48 -18.76 0.40
C ARG A 12 4.57 -17.31 -0.06
N GLU A 13 4.76 -17.07 -1.35
CA GLU A 13 4.77 -15.71 -1.89
C GLU A 13 3.38 -15.06 -1.77
N ILE A 14 2.30 -15.83 -2.01
CA ILE A 14 0.93 -15.36 -1.85
C ILE A 14 0.67 -14.98 -0.39
N ASP A 15 1.00 -15.85 0.57
CA ASP A 15 0.85 -15.57 2.00
C ASP A 15 1.60 -14.30 2.38
N ARG A 16 2.85 -14.15 1.91
CA ARG A 16 3.66 -12.97 2.19
C ARG A 16 3.07 -11.69 1.60
N ILE A 17 2.51 -11.76 0.39
CA ILE A 17 1.82 -10.62 -0.24
C ILE A 17 0.55 -10.27 0.54
N VAL A 18 -0.17 -11.26 1.07
CA VAL A 18 -1.36 -11.04 1.90
C VAL A 18 -0.96 -10.38 3.22
N GLU A 19 0.09 -10.85 3.89
CA GLU A 19 0.65 -10.24 5.11
C GLU A 19 1.00 -8.76 4.86
N MET A 20 1.82 -8.50 3.84
CA MET A 20 2.22 -7.15 3.46
C MET A 20 1.03 -6.28 3.04
N GLY A 21 0.03 -6.86 2.39
CA GLY A 21 -1.19 -6.18 1.98
C GLY A 21 -2.04 -5.76 3.18
N TRP A 22 -2.03 -6.55 4.26
CA TRP A 22 -2.70 -6.22 5.52
C TRP A 22 -2.01 -5.11 6.31
N GLU A 23 -0.69 -4.98 6.17
CA GLU A 23 0.07 -3.94 6.85
C GLU A 23 -0.21 -2.54 6.28
N ASP A 24 -0.71 -1.65 7.13
CA ASP A 24 -1.02 -0.29 6.71
C ASP A 24 0.21 0.55 6.32
N ARG A 25 1.43 0.08 6.60
CA ARG A 25 2.67 0.82 6.29
C ARG A 25 3.36 0.37 5.00
N THR A 26 2.93 -0.72 4.38
CA THR A 26 3.61 -1.25 3.21
C THR A 26 3.06 -0.59 1.92
N PRO A 27 3.87 0.16 1.16
CA PRO A 27 3.45 0.71 -0.11
C PRO A 27 3.37 -0.40 -1.16
N PHE A 28 2.45 -0.27 -2.12
CA PHE A 28 2.36 -1.23 -3.24
C PHE A 28 3.66 -1.31 -4.05
N ASP A 29 4.42 -0.21 -4.14
CA ASP A 29 5.74 -0.16 -4.78
C ASP A 29 6.74 -1.15 -4.16
N ALA A 30 6.67 -1.37 -2.84
CA ALA A 30 7.54 -2.35 -2.17
C ALA A 30 7.18 -3.78 -2.59
N ILE A 31 5.87 -4.06 -2.73
CA ILE A 31 5.38 -5.36 -3.19
C ILE A 31 5.77 -5.60 -4.64
N GLU A 32 5.68 -4.57 -5.49
CA GLU A 32 6.10 -4.63 -6.88
C GLU A 32 7.62 -4.85 -7.02
N THR A 33 8.42 -4.19 -6.19
CA THR A 33 9.88 -4.34 -6.20
C THR A 33 10.31 -5.75 -5.76
N GLN A 34 9.68 -6.30 -4.71
CA GLN A 34 10.05 -7.60 -4.15
C GLN A 34 9.50 -8.79 -4.96
N PHE A 35 8.26 -8.69 -5.44
CA PHE A 35 7.55 -9.82 -6.07
C PHE A 35 7.28 -9.62 -7.56
N GLY A 36 7.52 -8.44 -8.12
CA GLY A 36 7.19 -8.11 -9.51
C GLY A 36 5.68 -8.04 -9.76
N ILE A 37 4.88 -7.81 -8.70
CA ILE A 37 3.42 -7.78 -8.74
C ILE A 37 2.94 -6.34 -8.68
N PRO A 38 2.26 -5.81 -9.72
CA PRO A 38 1.74 -4.46 -9.71
C PRO A 38 0.53 -4.35 -8.77
N GLU A 39 0.22 -3.14 -8.30
CA GLU A 39 -0.91 -2.88 -7.38
C GLU A 39 -2.22 -3.57 -7.82
N LYS A 40 -2.53 -3.51 -9.12
CA LYS A 40 -3.75 -4.11 -9.68
C LYS A 40 -3.84 -5.61 -9.41
N GLU A 41 -2.72 -6.32 -9.49
CA GLU A 41 -2.68 -7.76 -9.22
C GLU A 41 -2.68 -8.04 -7.71
N VAL A 42 -2.05 -7.21 -6.88
CA VAL A 42 -2.17 -7.29 -5.41
C VAL A 42 -3.64 -7.18 -4.99
N ILE A 43 -4.39 -6.22 -5.54
CA ILE A 43 -5.82 -6.07 -5.25
C ILE A 43 -6.61 -7.32 -5.64
N LYS A 44 -6.29 -7.96 -6.76
CA LYS A 44 -6.94 -9.21 -7.18
C LYS A 44 -6.60 -10.36 -6.24
N ILE A 45 -5.34 -10.50 -5.83
CA ILE A 45 -4.90 -11.49 -4.84
C ILE A 45 -5.69 -11.28 -3.54
N MET A 46 -5.67 -10.07 -2.98
CA MET A 46 -6.41 -9.73 -1.77
C MET A 46 -7.91 -9.98 -1.88
N ARG A 47 -8.51 -9.73 -3.05
CA ARG A 47 -9.93 -10.02 -3.29
C ARG A 47 -10.23 -11.52 -3.28
N SER A 48 -9.30 -12.35 -3.76
CA SER A 48 -9.47 -13.81 -3.78
C SER A 48 -9.19 -14.48 -2.44
N GLU A 49 -8.27 -13.93 -1.65
CA GLU A 49 -7.85 -14.53 -0.36
C GLU A 49 -8.72 -14.10 0.83
N MET A 50 -9.50 -13.03 0.68
CA MET A 50 -10.28 -12.46 1.78
C MET A 50 -11.78 -12.63 1.57
N LYS A 51 -12.51 -12.74 2.70
CA LYS A 51 -13.97 -12.65 2.68
C LYS A 51 -14.42 -11.29 2.12
N PRO A 52 -15.55 -11.22 1.40
CA PRO A 52 -16.02 -9.97 0.79
C PRO A 52 -16.23 -8.80 1.77
N SER A 53 -16.62 -9.08 3.02
CA SER A 53 -16.73 -8.05 4.08
C SER A 53 -15.35 -7.51 4.48
N SER A 54 -14.38 -8.38 4.74
CA SER A 54 -13.00 -8.01 5.07
C SER A 54 -12.31 -7.25 3.95
N PHE A 55 -12.50 -7.68 2.69
CA PHE A 55 -11.96 -6.98 1.52
C PHE A 55 -12.51 -5.55 1.40
N ARG A 56 -13.82 -5.35 1.62
CA ARG A 56 -14.43 -4.00 1.62
C ARG A 56 -13.82 -3.10 2.69
N MET A 57 -13.60 -3.62 3.90
CA MET A 57 -12.95 -2.85 4.97
C MET A 57 -11.51 -2.51 4.63
N TRP A 58 -10.73 -3.48 4.16
CA TRP A 58 -9.37 -3.28 3.70
C TRP A 58 -9.30 -2.24 2.56
N ARG A 59 -10.19 -2.33 1.58
CA ARG A 59 -10.22 -1.39 0.45
C ARG A 59 -10.55 0.03 0.90
N LYS A 60 -11.46 0.20 1.86
CA LYS A 60 -11.72 1.51 2.48
C LYS A 60 -10.46 2.09 3.15
N ARG A 61 -9.68 1.28 3.88
CA ARG A 61 -8.42 1.71 4.52
C ARG A 61 -7.36 2.13 3.49
N VAL A 62 -7.18 1.32 2.45
CA VAL A 62 -6.18 1.57 1.41
C VAL A 62 -6.56 2.76 0.52
N GLN A 63 -7.83 2.88 0.14
CA GLN A 63 -8.34 3.96 -0.73
C GLN A 63 -8.48 5.29 0.01
N GLY A 64 -8.62 5.27 1.34
CA GLY A 64 -8.69 6.47 2.20
C GLY A 64 -7.39 7.28 2.26
N ARG A 65 -6.29 6.82 1.66
CA ARG A 65 -4.98 7.48 1.67
C ARG A 65 -4.88 8.64 0.66
N LYS A 66 -5.87 9.52 0.63
CA LYS A 66 -5.85 10.75 -0.20
C LYS A 66 -4.82 11.79 0.26
N THR A 67 -4.29 11.68 1.48
CA THR A 67 -3.32 12.64 2.05
C THR A 67 -1.87 12.42 1.63
N LYS A 68 -1.59 11.40 0.79
CA LYS A 68 -0.23 11.12 0.29
C LYS A 68 0.17 11.98 -0.92
N HIS A 69 -0.78 12.66 -1.55
CA HIS A 69 -0.48 13.67 -2.58
C HIS A 69 -0.37 15.04 -1.92
N THR A 70 0.87 15.44 -1.62
CA THR A 70 1.22 16.82 -1.20
C THR A 70 0.63 17.90 -2.11
N LYS A 71 0.33 17.54 -3.37
CA LYS A 71 -0.21 18.41 -4.42
C LYS A 71 -1.70 18.82 -4.24
N LEU A 72 -2.44 18.20 -3.32
CA LEU A 72 -3.88 18.45 -3.10
C LEU A 72 -4.20 19.14 -1.77
N ARG A 73 -3.18 19.55 -0.99
CA ARG A 73 -3.40 20.32 0.25
C ARG A 73 -3.76 21.77 -0.11
N LYS A 74 -4.97 22.21 0.21
CA LYS A 74 -5.31 23.64 0.34
C LYS A 74 -4.59 24.20 1.57
N ASP A 75 -3.98 25.38 1.44
CA ASP A 75 -3.10 26.03 2.43
C ASP A 75 -3.71 26.29 3.82
N GLU A 76 -5.02 26.19 3.97
CA GLU A 76 -5.72 26.65 5.17
C GLU A 76 -5.76 25.64 6.34
N VAL A 77 -5.37 24.38 6.12
CA VAL A 77 -5.41 23.37 7.20
C VAL A 77 -4.11 23.37 8.01
N LYS A 78 -4.04 24.23 9.03
CA LYS A 78 -3.00 24.17 10.06
C LYS A 78 -3.28 22.98 10.99
N THR A 79 -2.78 21.80 10.66
CA THR A 79 -2.72 20.69 11.63
C THR A 79 -1.78 21.07 12.76
N PHE A 80 -2.20 20.87 14.02
CA PHE A 80 -1.38 21.05 15.21
C PHE A 80 -0.01 20.36 15.02
N LYS A 81 1.05 21.16 14.95
CA LYS A 81 2.44 20.68 14.81
C LYS A 81 3.05 20.68 16.21
N SER A 82 3.35 19.50 16.74
CA SER A 82 4.10 19.40 18.00
C SER A 82 5.54 19.89 17.78
N SER A 83 6.07 20.68 18.72
CA SER A 83 7.45 21.18 18.66
C SER A 83 8.50 20.06 18.64
N ARG A 84 8.15 18.84 19.08
CA ARG A 84 9.01 17.65 19.08
C ARG A 84 8.88 16.78 17.83
N GLN A 85 8.03 17.16 16.87
CA GLN A 85 7.82 16.39 15.66
C GLN A 85 9.08 16.47 14.78
N LYS A 86 9.91 15.42 14.81
CA LYS A 86 11.08 15.28 13.93
C LYS A 86 10.61 15.27 12.47
N GLN A 87 11.22 16.12 11.64
CA GLN A 87 11.03 16.02 10.20
C GLN A 87 11.55 14.66 9.73
N ILE A 88 10.70 13.87 9.08
CA ILE A 88 11.15 12.69 8.35
C ILE A 88 11.76 13.19 7.03
N SER A 89 12.90 13.86 7.10
CA SER A 89 13.68 14.20 5.92
C SER A 89 14.48 12.96 5.51
N HIS A 90 14.07 12.34 4.40
CA HIS A 90 14.84 11.48 3.48
C HIS A 90 14.09 10.23 2.97
N ASN A 91 12.92 10.40 2.35
CA ASN A 91 12.61 9.55 1.19
C ASN A 91 13.23 10.23 -0.04
N LYS A 92 14.54 10.01 -0.24
CA LYS A 92 15.19 10.25 -1.54
C LYS A 92 14.88 9.03 -2.40
N TYR A 93 14.03 9.19 -3.41
CA TYR A 93 13.94 8.23 -4.50
C TYR A 93 15.06 8.57 -5.50
N LYS A 94 15.98 7.63 -5.75
CA LYS A 94 16.93 7.65 -6.86
C LYS A 94 16.80 6.34 -7.60
#